data_AF-A0AAP2PCG3-F1
#
_entry.id   AF-A0AAP2PCG3-F1
#
_cell.length_a   1.000
_cell.length_b   1.000
_cell.length_c   1.000
_cell.angle_alpha   90.00
_cell.angle_beta   90.00
_cell.angle_gamma   90.00
#
_symmetry.space_group_name_H-M   'P 1'
#
loop_
_entity.id
_entity.type
_entity.pdbx_description
1 polymer ?
#
loop_
_entity_poly.entity_id
_entity_poly.type
_entity_poly.pdbx_seq_one_letter_code
_entity_poly.pdbx_strand_id
1 'polypeptide(L)'
;MSMKASLHAFDDTISGAKADRQDLTAALDFLRDGDVLVMWRLDRLGRSLPHLIEVVSELETRIIGFQSLTDNIDMYSDGIRLTHAPVGSL
;
A
#
# COMPACT_ATOMS: atom_id res chain seq x y z
N MET A 1 -8.77 0.32 25.02
CA MET A 1 -8.80 -0.32 23.69
C MET A 1 -7.39 -0.19 23.12
N SER A 2 -6.58 -1.25 23.20
CA SER A 2 -5.16 -1.18 22.85
C SER A 2 -5.03 -1.32 21.33
N MET A 3 -4.66 -0.24 20.64
CA MET A 3 -4.45 -0.27 19.19
C MET A 3 -3.05 -0.82 18.93
N LYS A 4 -2.98 -1.96 18.22
CA LYS A 4 -1.72 -2.66 17.93
C LYS A 4 -1.39 -2.41 16.46
N ALA A 5 -0.58 -1.39 16.18
CA ALA A 5 -0.04 -1.18 14.83
C ALA A 5 1.11 -2.16 14.60
N SER A 6 1.06 -2.95 13.53
CA SER A 6 2.12 -3.87 13.13
C SER A 6 2.68 -3.42 11.79
N LEU A 7 3.91 -2.90 11.77
CA LEU A 7 4.60 -2.48 10.56
C LEU A 7 5.39 -3.67 10.01
N HIS A 8 5.11 -4.06 8.77
CA HIS A 8 5.88 -5.06 8.03
C HIS A 8 6.53 -4.38 6.83
N ALA A 9 7.86 -4.41 6.77
CA ALA A 9 8.61 -3.88 5.65
C ALA A 9 8.88 -5.01 4.65
N PHE A 10 8.58 -4.75 3.39
CA PHE A 10 8.88 -5.60 2.25
C PHE A 10 9.83 -4.84 1.34
N ASP A 11 11.00 -5.40 1.03
CA ASP A 11 12.02 -4.77 0.18
C ASP A 11 12.03 -5.41 -1.20
N ASP A 12 11.43 -4.72 -2.19
CA ASP A 12 11.43 -5.20 -3.58
C ASP A 12 12.71 -4.74 -4.31
N THR A 13 13.72 -5.62 -4.36
CA THR A 13 14.95 -5.38 -5.14
C THR A 13 14.76 -5.83 -6.60
N ILE A 14 14.22 -4.95 -7.43
CA ILE A 14 14.09 -5.21 -8.87
C ILE A 14 15.46 -5.10 -9.57
N SER A 15 16.18 -6.22 -9.71
CA SER A 15 17.28 -6.35 -10.68
C SER A 15 16.79 -7.09 -11.93
N GLY A 16 16.14 -6.34 -12.84
CA GLY A 16 15.70 -6.84 -14.14
C GLY A 16 14.21 -7.20 -14.25
N ALA A 17 13.69 -7.20 -15.48
CA ALA A 17 12.27 -7.32 -15.83
C ALA A 17 11.57 -8.65 -15.45
N LYS A 18 12.33 -9.58 -14.88
CA LYS A 18 11.90 -10.93 -14.46
C LYS A 18 12.09 -11.18 -12.96
N ALA A 19 12.48 -10.17 -12.18
CA ALA A 19 12.49 -10.29 -10.73
C ALA A 19 11.04 -10.56 -10.30
N ASP A 20 10.80 -11.82 -9.96
CA ASP A 20 9.53 -12.36 -9.52
C ASP A 20 9.14 -11.53 -8.29
N ARG A 21 8.04 -10.77 -8.39
CA ARG A 21 7.59 -9.81 -7.35
C ARG A 21 6.99 -10.55 -6.16
N GLN A 22 7.69 -11.58 -5.68
CA GLN A 22 7.28 -12.44 -4.59
C GLN A 22 7.02 -11.62 -3.33
N ASP A 23 7.78 -10.55 -3.11
CA ASP A 23 7.61 -9.66 -1.96
C ASP A 23 6.37 -8.77 -2.07
N LEU A 24 6.03 -8.25 -3.26
CA LEU A 24 4.78 -7.51 -3.45
C LEU A 24 3.57 -8.44 -3.33
N THR A 25 3.63 -9.64 -3.91
CA THR A 25 2.56 -10.63 -3.77
C THR A 25 2.39 -11.04 -2.30
N ALA A 26 3.48 -11.31 -1.58
CA ALA A 26 3.44 -11.63 -0.16
C ALA A 26 2.89 -10.47 0.68
N ALA A 27 3.22 -9.22 0.33
CA ALA A 27 2.66 -8.04 0.97
C ALA A 27 1.14 -7.95 0.73
N LEU A 28 0.68 -8.14 -0.51
CA LEU A 28 -0.74 -8.10 -0.86
C LEU A 28 -1.54 -9.24 -0.21
N ASP A 29 -0.95 -10.43 -0.06
CA ASP A 29 -1.53 -11.57 0.63
C ASP A 29 -1.58 -11.37 2.15
N PHE A 30 -0.64 -10.60 2.70
CA PHE A 30 -0.58 -10.31 4.13
C PHE A 30 -1.63 -9.29 4.59
N LEU A 31 -2.01 -8.36 3.70
CA LEU A 31 -2.95 -7.27 4.02
C LEU A 31 -4.36 -7.80 4.34
N ARG A 32 -4.92 -7.26 5.41
CA ARG A 32 -6.29 -7.54 5.88
C ARG A 32 -7.14 -6.29 5.79
N ASP A 33 -8.46 -6.47 5.84
CA ASP A 33 -9.42 -5.38 5.88
C ASP A 33 -9.07 -4.38 7.00
N GLY A 34 -8.98 -3.11 6.65
CA GLY A 34 -8.58 -2.03 7.55
C GLY A 34 -7.08 -1.76 7.64
N ASP A 35 -6.22 -2.56 6.98
CA ASP A 35 -4.79 -2.25 6.86
C ASP A 35 -4.54 -1.10 5.87
N VAL A 36 -3.32 -0.56 5.88
CA VAL A 36 -2.86 0.44 4.91
C VAL A 36 -1.56 -0.03 4.28
N LEU A 37 -1.54 -0.14 2.95
CA LEU A 37 -0.34 -0.38 2.17
C LEU A 37 0.39 0.95 1.96
N VAL A 38 1.57 1.09 2.56
CA VAL A 38 2.44 2.27 2.39
C VAL A 38 3.57 1.92 1.43
N MET A 39 3.76 2.75 0.39
CA MET A 39 4.82 2.56 -0.60
C MET A 39 5.60 3.84 -0.85
N TRP A 40 6.89 3.70 -1.19
CA TRP A 40 7.71 4.87 -1.55
C TRP A 40 7.20 5.55 -2.81
N ARG A 41 7.04 4.78 -3.90
CA ARG A 41 6.58 5.26 -5.21
C ARG A 41 5.55 4.33 -5.83
N LEU A 42 4.60 4.91 -6.54
CA LEU A 42 3.47 4.25 -7.21
C LEU A 42 3.92 3.35 -8.37
N ASP A 43 5.02 3.69 -9.04
CA ASP A 43 5.59 2.91 -10.14
C ASP A 43 6.11 1.52 -9.70
N ARG A 44 6.23 1.29 -8.39
CA ARG A 44 6.57 -0.02 -7.82
C ARG A 44 5.36 -0.96 -7.74
N LEU A 45 4.14 -0.42 -7.72
CA LEU A 45 2.91 -1.21 -7.63
C LEU A 45 2.58 -1.88 -8.97
N GLY A 46 2.75 -1.18 -10.09
CA GLY A 46 2.38 -1.69 -11.41
C GLY A 46 3.41 -1.44 -12.51
N ARG A 47 3.40 -2.28 -13.55
CA ARG A 47 4.27 -2.10 -14.74
C ARG A 47 3.67 -1.16 -15.77
N SER A 48 2.40 -0.76 -15.58
CA SER A 48 1.63 0.11 -16.46
C SER A 48 0.51 0.76 -15.65
N LEU A 49 -0.04 1.87 -16.15
CA LEU A 49 -1.17 2.55 -15.52
C LEU A 49 -2.42 1.65 -15.38
N PRO A 50 -2.80 0.81 -16.36
CA PRO A 50 -3.91 -0.13 -16.18
C PRO A 50 -3.69 -1.12 -15.03
N HIS A 51 -2.50 -1.72 -14.94
CA HIS A 51 -2.17 -2.64 -13.86
C HIS A 51 -2.18 -1.94 -12.50
N LEU A 52 -1.77 -0.67 -12.46
CA LEU A 52 -1.85 0.12 -11.24
C LEU A 52 -3.30 0.30 -10.79
N ILE A 53 -4.18 0.69 -11.71
CA ILE A 53 -5.61 0.89 -11.43
C ILE A 53 -6.24 -0.41 -10.93
N GLU A 54 -5.93 -1.54 -11.59
CA GLU A 54 -6.40 -2.87 -11.16
C GLU A 54 -6.04 -3.18 -9.71
N VAL A 55 -4.78 -2.97 -9.32
CA VAL A 55 -4.32 -3.25 -7.94
C VAL A 55 -4.97 -2.30 -6.94
N VAL A 56 -5.06 -1.00 -7.24
CA VAL A 56 -5.70 -0.02 -6.34
C VAL A 56 -7.18 -0.35 -6.14
N SER A 57 -7.90 -0.72 -7.21
CA SER A 57 -9.31 -1.13 -7.13
C SER A 57 -9.50 -2.43 -6.34
N GLU A 58 -8.55 -3.37 -6.38
CA GLU A 58 -8.58 -4.57 -5.54
C GLU A 58 -8.44 -4.20 -4.06
N LEU A 59 -7.49 -3.33 -3.72
CA LEU A 59 -7.30 -2.84 -2.35
C LEU A 59 -8.56 -2.14 -1.84
N GLU A 60 -9.22 -1.34 -2.67
CA GLU A 60 -10.47 -0.65 -2.33
C GLU A 60 -11.59 -1.64 -2.01
N THR A 61 -11.75 -2.66 -2.85
CA THR A 61 -12.75 -3.72 -2.68
C THR A 61 -12.54 -4.49 -1.37
N ARG A 62 -11.28 -4.62 -0.94
CA ARG A 62 -10.87 -5.28 0.31
C ARG A 62 -10.87 -4.34 1.52
N ILE A 63 -11.30 -3.08 1.39
CA ILE A 63 -11.28 -2.09 2.48
C ILE A 63 -9.85 -1.90 3.02
N ILE A 64 -8.86 -1.95 2.12
CA ILE A 64 -7.45 -1.71 2.41
C ILE A 64 -7.09 -0.31 1.90
N GLY A 65 -6.43 0.47 2.76
CA GLY A 65 -5.95 1.80 2.43
C GLY A 65 -4.65 1.72 1.64
N PHE A 66 -4.35 2.79 0.92
CA PHE A 66 -3.12 2.95 0.15
C PHE A 66 -2.54 4.33 0.39
N GLN A 67 -1.22 4.41 0.58
CA GLN A 67 -0.50 5.68 0.69
C GLN A 67 0.82 5.63 -0.06
N SER A 68 1.07 6.69 -0.84
CA SER A 68 2.35 6.90 -1.52
C SER A 68 3.14 8.03 -0.85
N LEU A 69 4.41 7.76 -0.53
CA LEU A 69 5.25 8.73 0.17
C LEU A 69 5.76 9.86 -0.73
N THR A 70 5.90 9.61 -2.04
CA THR A 70 6.41 10.62 -2.98
C THR A 70 5.40 11.13 -3.99
N ASP A 71 4.35 10.36 -4.29
CA ASP A 71 3.42 10.69 -5.38
C ASP A 71 2.18 11.45 -4.89
N ASN A 72 2.03 11.69 -3.57
CA ASN A 72 0.87 12.34 -2.93
C ASN A 72 -0.48 11.75 -3.37
N ILE A 73 -0.49 10.45 -3.68
CA ILE A 73 -1.69 9.68 -4.03
C ILE A 73 -1.97 8.76 -2.87
N ASP A 74 -3.09 9.03 -2.19
CA ASP A 74 -3.58 8.28 -1.06
C ASP A 74 -5.04 7.89 -1.29
N MET A 75 -5.41 6.69 -0.85
CA MET A 75 -6.77 6.18 -0.87
C MET A 75 -7.11 5.61 0.51
N TYR A 76 -8.20 6.09 1.09
CA TYR A 76 -8.72 5.62 2.36
C TYR A 76 -10.18 5.25 2.15
N SER A 77 -10.54 3.98 2.34
CA SER A 77 -11.96 3.58 2.30
C SER A 77 -12.68 4.03 3.58
N ASP A 78 -13.98 4.33 3.50
CA ASP A 78 -14.80 4.86 4.60
C ASP A 78 -14.78 4.00 5.89
N GLY A 79 -14.39 2.73 5.79
CA GLY A 79 -14.21 1.83 6.94
C GLY A 79 -12.90 2.01 7.72
N ILE A 80 -11.90 2.71 7.17
CA ILE A 80 -10.59 2.85 7.79
C ILE A 80 -10.58 4.12 8.63
N ARG A 81 -10.75 3.94 9.94
CA ARG A 81 -10.67 5.05 10.89
C ARG A 81 -9.20 5.40 11.16
N LEU A 82 -8.65 6.30 10.35
CA LEU A 82 -7.31 6.85 10.55
C LEU A 82 -7.33 7.76 11.79
N THR A 83 -6.70 7.34 12.89
CA THR A 83 -6.43 8.23 14.04
C THR A 83 -5.15 9.06 13.85
N HIS A 84 -4.59 9.13 12.65
CA HIS A 84 -3.36 9.87 12.41
C HIS A 84 -3.65 11.35 12.13
N ALA A 85 -3.25 12.20 13.08
CA ALA A 85 -2.98 13.61 12.81
C ALA A 85 -1.80 13.72 11.81
N PRO A 86 -1.76 14.74 10.94
CA PRO A 86 -0.64 14.94 10.03
C PRO A 86 0.67 15.09 10.82
N VAL A 87 1.57 14.12 10.70
CA VAL A 87 3.00 14.29 11.00
C VAL A 87 3.56 15.14 9.86
N GLY A 88 3.40 16.46 9.98
CA GLY A 88 3.76 17.36 8.89
C GLY A 88 3.50 18.84 9.14
N SER A 89 3.35 19.27 10.39
CA SER A 89 3.30 20.70 10.72
C SER A 89 4.12 20.94 11.98
N LEU A 90 5.42 21.13 11.78
CA LEU A 90 6.28 21.91 12.68
C LEU A 90 6.45 23.30 12.06
#